data_AF-A0A7C2ELH3-F1
#
_entry.id   AF-A0A7C2ELH3-F1
#
_cell.length_a   1.000
_cell.length_b   1.000
_cell.length_c   1.000
_cell.angle_alpha   90.00
_cell.angle_beta   90.00
_cell.angle_gamma   90.00
#
_symmetry.space_group_name_H-M   'P 1'
#
loop_
_entity.id
_entity.type
_entity.pdbx_description
1 polymer ?
#
loop_
_entity_poly.entity_id
_entity_poly.type
_entity_poly.pdbx_seq_one_letter_code
_entity_poly.pdbx_strand_id
1 'polypeptide(L)'
;MTLAEAVAAWSEGRSQAISLLGEYCKQSGINTLDDLSADRLRDFLARSYIEQASASGNALPQPAELLDALESFIGWVDEQVRPGIGAECLPVITGLAEELPRALDIFFALSGSLVGRGGAFTFPEFLTTFEGGGQGLYDIDVPGEAGAREGYFRVVRVEGGYAEVEDLITEDRIWPIILPDDVAGRLATGYIINLEMARGPDGWHIVGCGFVYPPGADLGIR
;
A
#
# COMPACT_ATOMS: atom_id res chain seq x y z
N MET A 1 -27.43 -6.58 15.31
CA MET A 1 -26.49 -5.99 16.29
C MET A 1 -25.64 -4.97 15.55
N THR A 2 -25.42 -3.79 16.12
CA THR A 2 -24.53 -2.78 15.52
C THR A 2 -23.08 -3.25 15.58
N LEU A 3 -22.23 -2.71 14.71
CA LEU A 3 -20.80 -3.02 14.78
C LEU A 3 -20.19 -2.56 16.11
N ALA A 4 -20.59 -1.39 16.62
CA ALA A 4 -20.10 -0.86 17.89
C ALA A 4 -20.46 -1.77 19.09
N GLU A 5 -21.68 -2.32 19.11
CA GLU A 5 -22.09 -3.29 20.14
C GLU A 5 -21.30 -4.59 20.03
N ALA A 6 -21.08 -5.10 18.81
CA ALA A 6 -20.30 -6.32 18.58
C ALA A 6 -18.85 -6.17 19.01
N VAL A 7 -18.23 -5.05 18.63
CA VAL A 7 -16.87 -4.69 19.04
C VAL A 7 -16.81 -4.60 20.56
N ALA A 8 -17.71 -3.86 21.20
CA ALA A 8 -17.71 -3.70 22.66
C ALA A 8 -17.92 -5.03 23.40
N ALA A 9 -18.81 -5.89 22.90
CA ALA A 9 -19.11 -7.19 23.49
C ALA A 9 -17.94 -8.19 23.36
N TRP A 10 -17.24 -8.21 22.22
CA TRP A 10 -16.07 -9.06 22.04
C TRP A 10 -14.83 -8.48 22.74
N SER A 11 -14.72 -7.15 22.79
CA SER A 11 -13.55 -6.44 23.30
C SER A 11 -13.62 -6.14 24.81
N GLU A 12 -14.18 -7.02 25.65
CA GLU A 12 -14.09 -6.93 27.13
C GLU A 12 -12.61 -7.00 27.66
N GLY A 13 -11.62 -6.55 26.86
CA GLY A 13 -10.19 -6.54 27.13
C GLY A 13 -9.26 -5.78 26.15
N ARG A 14 -9.73 -4.88 25.27
CA ARG A 14 -8.89 -3.93 24.47
C ARG A 14 -7.98 -4.51 23.37
N SER A 15 -8.55 -5.14 22.33
CA SER A 15 -7.78 -5.39 21.11
C SER A 15 -7.74 -4.12 20.24
N GLN A 16 -6.57 -3.46 20.16
CA GLN A 16 -6.34 -2.29 19.30
C GLN A 16 -6.67 -2.59 17.84
N ALA A 17 -6.43 -3.82 17.37
CA ALA A 17 -6.81 -4.30 16.04
C ALA A 17 -8.31 -4.15 15.74
N ILE A 18 -9.17 -4.50 16.70
CA ILE A 18 -10.62 -4.40 16.54
C ILE A 18 -11.07 -2.94 16.64
N SER A 19 -10.40 -2.12 17.46
CA SER A 19 -10.63 -0.67 17.48
C SER A 19 -10.34 -0.03 16.12
N LEU A 20 -9.24 -0.43 15.45
CA LEU A 20 -8.92 0.05 14.10
C LEU A 20 -9.98 -0.33 13.08
N LEU A 21 -10.47 -1.58 13.10
CA LEU A 21 -11.57 -2.00 12.24
C LEU A 21 -12.84 -1.18 12.53
N GLY A 22 -13.16 -0.95 13.81
CA GLY A 22 -14.31 -0.15 14.22
C GLY A 22 -14.22 1.31 13.76
N GLU A 23 -13.03 1.91 13.85
CA GLU A 23 -12.76 3.27 13.36
C GLU A 23 -12.90 3.37 11.85
N TYR A 24 -12.31 2.43 11.11
CA TYR A 24 -12.49 2.32 9.66
C TYR A 24 -13.97 2.23 9.29
N CYS A 25 -14.70 1.31 9.90
CA CYS A 25 -16.12 1.14 9.62
C CYS A 25 -16.94 2.40 9.89
N LYS A 26 -16.64 3.11 10.99
CA LYS A 26 -17.27 4.40 11.30
C LYS A 26 -16.98 5.44 10.22
N GLN A 27 -15.74 5.53 9.75
CA GLN A 27 -15.34 6.47 8.69
C GLN A 27 -15.98 6.12 7.34
N SER A 28 -16.15 4.82 7.05
CA SER A 28 -16.73 4.30 5.82
C SER A 28 -18.26 4.18 5.85
N GLY A 29 -18.93 4.61 6.93
CA GLY A 29 -20.39 4.57 7.06
C GLY A 29 -20.98 3.17 7.25
N ILE A 30 -20.18 2.20 7.68
CA ILE A 30 -20.57 0.82 7.97
C ILE A 30 -21.11 0.79 9.40
N ASN A 31 -22.43 0.72 9.53
CA ASN A 31 -23.10 0.85 10.83
C ASN A 31 -23.50 -0.49 11.45
N THR A 32 -23.66 -1.52 10.62
CA THR A 32 -24.08 -2.86 11.04
C THR A 32 -23.08 -3.93 10.61
N LEU A 33 -23.10 -5.09 11.26
CA LEU A 33 -22.29 -6.25 10.84
C LEU A 33 -22.74 -6.85 9.50
N ASP A 34 -23.97 -6.55 9.07
CA ASP A 34 -24.47 -6.97 7.76
C ASP A 34 -23.81 -6.17 6.63
N ASP A 35 -23.34 -4.96 6.92
CA ASP A 35 -22.62 -4.09 5.99
C ASP A 35 -21.12 -4.44 5.88
N LEU A 36 -20.60 -5.30 6.78
CA LEU A 36 -19.22 -5.76 6.73
C LEU A 36 -19.09 -6.93 5.74
N SER A 37 -18.57 -6.63 4.55
CA SER A 37 -18.32 -7.62 3.48
C SER A 37 -16.84 -7.95 3.30
N ALA A 38 -16.56 -9.00 2.51
CA ALA A 38 -15.20 -9.36 2.09
C ALA A 38 -14.43 -8.18 1.46
N ASP A 39 -15.09 -7.40 0.60
CA ASP A 39 -14.48 -6.26 -0.07
C ASP A 39 -14.16 -5.12 0.90
N ARG A 40 -15.03 -4.88 1.89
CA ARG A 40 -14.77 -3.88 2.94
C ARG A 40 -13.63 -4.30 3.85
N LEU A 41 -13.55 -5.58 4.19
CA LEU A 41 -12.43 -6.12 4.97
C LEU A 41 -11.12 -6.07 4.16
N ARG A 42 -11.18 -6.34 2.85
CA ARG A 42 -10.03 -6.19 1.96
C ARG A 42 -9.57 -4.74 1.89
N ASP A 43 -10.47 -3.78 1.69
CA ASP A 43 -10.12 -2.36 1.68
C ASP A 43 -9.49 -1.90 3.01
N PHE A 44 -10.03 -2.38 4.14
CA PHE A 44 -9.43 -2.13 5.45
C PHE A 44 -7.99 -2.65 5.53
N LEU A 45 -7.76 -3.93 5.23
CA LEU A 45 -6.44 -4.56 5.36
C LEU A 45 -5.44 -4.10 4.31
N ALA A 46 -5.86 -4.05 3.05
CA ALA A 46 -5.00 -3.82 1.90
C ALA A 46 -4.76 -2.34 1.59
N ARG A 47 -5.50 -1.41 2.20
CA ARG A 47 -5.33 0.03 1.98
C ARG A 47 -5.31 0.82 3.28
N SER A 48 -6.43 0.84 4.01
CA SER A 48 -6.59 1.74 5.16
C SER A 48 -5.57 1.46 6.28
N TYR A 49 -5.34 0.19 6.63
CA TYR A 49 -4.37 -0.17 7.66
C TYR A 49 -2.93 0.17 7.25
N ILE A 50 -2.57 -0.03 5.98
CA ILE A 50 -1.23 0.31 5.46
C ILE A 50 -0.98 1.81 5.60
N GLU A 51 -1.93 2.63 5.15
CA GLU A 51 -1.84 4.09 5.22
C GLU A 51 -1.68 4.57 6.67
N GLN A 52 -2.42 3.97 7.61
CA GLN A 52 -2.33 4.28 9.03
C GLN A 52 -1.01 3.80 9.66
N ALA A 53 -0.53 2.59 9.30
CA ALA A 53 0.70 2.01 9.85
C ALA A 53 1.91 2.86 9.47
N SER A 54 1.96 3.32 8.23
CA SER A 54 2.98 4.23 7.71
C SER A 54 2.95 5.61 8.38
N ALA A 55 1.76 6.15 8.70
CA ALA A 55 1.63 7.43 9.39
C ALA A 55 1.95 7.39 10.90
N SER A 56 1.74 6.23 11.54
CA SER A 56 1.75 6.11 13.01
C SER A 56 3.09 5.64 13.60
N GLY A 57 4.12 5.44 12.78
CA GLY A 57 5.50 5.22 13.25
C GLY A 57 5.68 4.05 14.24
N ASN A 58 4.99 2.91 14.01
CA ASN A 58 4.95 1.69 14.83
C ASN A 58 4.00 1.68 16.04
N ALA A 59 3.10 2.65 16.19
CA ALA A 59 2.10 2.63 17.26
C ALA A 59 0.91 1.68 17.01
N LEU A 60 0.86 1.00 15.86
CA LEU A 60 -0.20 0.06 15.49
C LEU A 60 0.21 -1.39 15.79
N PRO A 61 -0.75 -2.30 16.01
CA PRO A 61 -0.47 -3.74 16.12
C PRO A 61 0.28 -4.22 14.89
N GLN A 62 1.18 -5.17 15.08
CA GLN A 62 1.89 -5.80 13.97
C GLN A 62 0.91 -6.57 13.07
N PRO A 63 1.20 -6.75 11.76
CA PRO A 63 0.28 -7.43 10.84
C PRO A 63 -0.18 -8.80 11.34
N ALA A 64 0.70 -9.62 11.91
CA ALA A 64 0.33 -10.92 12.47
C ALA A 64 -0.68 -10.79 13.63
N GLU A 65 -0.44 -9.86 14.56
CA GLU A 65 -1.35 -9.60 15.70
C GLU A 65 -2.70 -9.06 15.23
N LEU A 66 -2.70 -8.19 14.20
CA LEU A 66 -3.91 -7.68 13.57
C LEU A 66 -4.73 -8.81 12.96
N LEU A 67 -4.11 -9.66 12.14
CA LEU A 67 -4.78 -10.73 11.41
C LEU A 67 -5.33 -11.80 12.37
N ASP A 68 -4.56 -12.21 13.37
CA ASP A 68 -4.99 -13.19 14.39
C ASP A 68 -6.20 -12.67 15.18
N ALA A 69 -6.18 -11.38 15.55
CA ALA A 69 -7.29 -10.75 16.27
C ALA A 69 -8.55 -10.65 15.39
N LEU A 70 -8.40 -10.30 14.11
CA LEU A 70 -9.52 -10.22 13.17
C LEU A 70 -10.10 -11.60 12.85
N GLU A 71 -9.26 -12.62 12.68
CA GLU A 71 -9.71 -14.00 12.49
C GLU A 71 -10.54 -14.46 13.68
N SER A 72 -10.03 -14.26 14.90
CA SER A 72 -10.73 -14.61 16.14
C SER A 72 -12.05 -13.85 16.30
N PHE A 73 -12.07 -12.56 15.95
CA PHE A 73 -13.28 -11.74 15.98
C PHE A 73 -14.31 -12.21 14.96
N ILE A 74 -13.91 -12.42 13.70
CA ILE A 74 -14.82 -12.88 12.64
C ILE A 74 -15.36 -14.27 12.95
N GLY A 75 -14.55 -15.19 13.50
CA GLY A 75 -15.02 -16.49 13.96
C GLY A 75 -16.09 -16.38 15.05
N TRP A 76 -15.87 -15.52 16.05
CA TRP A 76 -16.90 -15.27 17.07
C TRP A 76 -18.18 -14.64 16.48
N VAL A 77 -18.06 -13.67 15.57
CA VAL A 77 -19.23 -13.07 14.91
C VAL A 77 -20.00 -14.12 14.12
N ASP A 78 -19.31 -15.01 13.41
CA ASP A 78 -19.91 -16.09 12.63
C ASP A 78 -20.72 -17.04 13.53
N GLU A 79 -20.16 -17.45 14.65
CA GLU A 79 -20.82 -18.38 15.56
C GLU A 79 -21.99 -17.76 16.33
N GLN A 80 -21.85 -16.50 16.77
CA GLN A 80 -22.74 -15.91 17.77
C GLN A 80 -23.73 -14.88 17.20
N VAL A 81 -23.45 -14.30 16.03
CA VAL A 81 -24.14 -13.09 15.57
C VAL A 81 -24.66 -13.18 14.15
N ARG A 82 -23.77 -13.44 13.19
CA ARG A 82 -24.06 -13.46 11.74
C ARG A 82 -23.44 -14.72 11.12
N PRO A 83 -24.11 -15.88 11.25
CA PRO A 83 -23.67 -17.11 10.61
C PRO A 83 -23.50 -16.94 9.09
N GLY A 84 -22.36 -17.39 8.58
CA GLY A 84 -21.95 -17.30 7.17
C GLY A 84 -20.94 -16.18 6.89
N ILE A 85 -20.75 -15.20 7.77
CA ILE A 85 -19.73 -14.15 7.58
C ILE A 85 -18.31 -14.72 7.56
N GLY A 86 -18.07 -15.83 8.29
CA GLY A 86 -16.76 -16.48 8.32
C GLY A 86 -16.34 -17.00 6.94
N ALA A 87 -17.28 -17.62 6.22
CA ALA A 87 -17.04 -18.12 4.86
C ALA A 87 -16.75 -16.99 3.85
N GLU A 88 -17.23 -15.78 4.11
CA GLU A 88 -17.01 -14.59 3.29
C GLU A 88 -15.66 -13.91 3.63
N CYS A 89 -15.41 -13.66 4.92
CA CYS A 89 -14.36 -12.76 5.38
C CYS A 89 -13.03 -13.47 5.72
N LEU A 90 -13.06 -14.69 6.26
CA LEU A 90 -11.83 -15.41 6.64
C LEU A 90 -10.88 -15.65 5.45
N PRO A 91 -11.36 -16.00 4.22
CA PRO A 91 -10.49 -16.14 3.07
C PRO A 91 -9.71 -14.86 2.72
N VAL A 92 -10.24 -13.68 3.03
CA VAL A 92 -9.55 -12.40 2.83
C VAL A 92 -8.36 -12.27 3.78
N ILE A 93 -8.57 -12.61 5.06
CA ILE A 93 -7.52 -12.58 6.09
C ILE A 93 -6.40 -13.55 5.72
N THR A 94 -6.74 -14.81 5.41
CA THR A 94 -5.76 -15.82 5.00
C THR A 94 -5.04 -15.42 3.72
N GLY A 95 -5.76 -14.88 2.73
CA GLY A 95 -5.17 -14.46 1.45
C GLY A 95 -4.20 -13.29 1.56
N LEU A 96 -4.33 -12.45 2.59
CA LEU A 96 -3.44 -11.31 2.84
C LEU A 96 -2.35 -11.59 3.88
N ALA A 97 -2.32 -12.78 4.48
CA ALA A 97 -1.41 -13.08 5.59
C ALA A 97 0.07 -12.94 5.24
N GLU A 98 0.46 -13.30 4.01
CA GLU A 98 1.84 -13.12 3.53
C GLU A 98 2.04 -11.76 2.83
N GLU A 99 1.02 -11.28 2.12
CA GLU A 99 1.15 -10.13 1.24
C GLU A 99 1.13 -8.80 1.98
N LEU A 100 0.37 -8.70 3.08
CA LEU A 100 0.27 -7.48 3.90
C LEU A 100 1.59 -7.14 4.63
N PRO A 101 2.23 -8.06 5.38
CA PRO A 101 3.54 -7.78 5.98
C PRO A 101 4.57 -7.40 4.93
N ARG A 102 4.58 -8.11 3.79
CA ARG A 102 5.50 -7.84 2.69
C ARG A 102 5.27 -6.46 2.07
N ALA A 103 4.02 -6.01 1.94
CA ALA A 103 3.72 -4.65 1.47
C ALA A 103 4.37 -3.58 2.36
N LEU A 104 4.23 -3.72 3.68
CA LEU A 104 4.84 -2.81 4.64
C LEU A 104 6.37 -2.87 4.60
N ASP A 105 6.96 -4.06 4.52
CA ASP A 105 8.40 -4.22 4.39
C ASP A 105 8.96 -3.53 3.14
N ILE A 106 8.28 -3.68 2.00
CA ILE A 106 8.65 -3.01 0.75
C ILE A 106 8.54 -1.48 0.92
N PHE A 107 7.45 -1.00 1.52
CA PHE A 107 7.26 0.43 1.79
C PHE A 107 8.39 1.00 2.64
N PHE A 108 8.72 0.36 3.76
CA PHE A 108 9.77 0.83 4.67
C PHE A 108 11.17 0.75 4.02
N ALA A 109 11.43 -0.28 3.21
CA ALA A 109 12.68 -0.40 2.45
C ALA A 109 12.81 0.73 1.41
N LEU A 110 11.78 0.98 0.60
CA LEU A 110 11.74 2.07 -0.37
C LEU A 110 11.93 3.43 0.30
N SER A 111 11.12 3.71 1.33
CA SER A 111 11.16 4.97 2.07
C SER A 111 12.54 5.19 2.72
N GLY A 112 13.09 4.15 3.35
CA GLY A 112 14.43 4.19 3.96
C GLY A 112 15.55 4.45 2.94
N SER A 113 15.49 3.80 1.77
CA SER A 113 16.44 3.99 0.68
C SER A 113 16.43 5.43 0.15
N LEU A 114 15.25 6.04 0.01
CA LEU A 114 15.11 7.43 -0.45
C LEU A 114 15.59 8.45 0.60
N VAL A 115 15.27 8.24 1.88
CA VAL A 115 15.78 9.08 2.98
C VAL A 115 17.31 9.02 3.03
N GLY A 116 17.89 7.83 2.91
CA GLY A 116 19.35 7.63 2.89
C GLY A 116 20.06 8.34 1.74
N ARG A 117 19.35 8.62 0.64
CA ARG A 117 19.87 9.36 -0.52
C ARG A 117 19.75 10.88 -0.39
N GLY A 118 19.01 11.40 0.59
CA GLY A 118 18.78 12.84 0.79
C GLY A 118 17.49 13.37 0.15
N GLY A 119 16.57 12.48 -0.25
CA GLY A 119 15.28 12.83 -0.86
C GLY A 119 15.40 13.26 -2.33
N ALA A 120 14.29 13.72 -2.92
CA ALA A 120 14.21 14.09 -4.34
C ALA A 120 15.22 15.18 -4.75
N PHE A 121 15.67 16.02 -3.82
CA PHE A 121 16.53 17.19 -4.07
C PHE A 121 18.02 16.88 -4.25
N THR A 122 18.46 15.64 -4.02
CA THR A 122 19.88 15.26 -4.15
C THR A 122 20.20 14.49 -5.43
N PHE A 123 19.23 14.30 -6.31
CA PHE A 123 19.48 13.79 -7.65
C PHE A 123 20.36 14.80 -8.42
N PRO A 124 21.59 14.43 -8.82
CA PRO A 124 22.50 15.33 -9.57
C PRO A 124 21.86 15.91 -10.85
N GLU A 125 20.91 15.18 -11.41
CA GLU A 125 20.09 15.54 -12.56
C GLU A 125 19.11 16.70 -12.27
N PHE A 126 18.69 16.88 -11.02
CA PHE A 126 17.86 18.01 -10.56
C PHE A 126 18.69 19.25 -10.19
N LEU A 127 19.90 19.07 -9.65
CA LEU A 127 20.71 20.17 -9.12
C LEU A 127 21.51 20.94 -10.19
N THR A 128 21.82 20.33 -11.33
CA THR A 128 22.67 20.96 -12.35
C THR A 128 21.94 21.93 -13.28
N THR A 129 20.62 22.02 -13.22
CA THR A 129 19.80 22.80 -14.17
C THR A 129 19.28 24.13 -13.60
N PHE A 130 19.06 24.21 -12.27
CA PHE A 130 18.51 25.43 -11.65
C PHE A 130 19.54 26.56 -11.45
N GLU A 131 20.81 26.28 -11.17
CA GLU A 131 21.79 27.32 -10.80
C GLU A 131 22.49 28.01 -12.00
N GLY A 132 22.32 27.50 -13.22
CA GLY A 132 23.12 27.92 -14.40
C GLY A 132 22.36 28.59 -15.56
N GLY A 133 21.03 28.74 -15.49
CA GLY A 133 20.24 29.22 -16.63
C GLY A 133 20.26 28.29 -17.85
N GLY A 134 20.59 27.00 -17.65
CA GLY A 134 20.55 25.98 -18.68
C GLY A 134 19.13 25.46 -18.89
N GLN A 135 18.73 25.22 -20.13
CA GLN A 135 17.56 24.40 -20.42
C GLN A 135 17.82 23.00 -19.86
N GLY A 136 17.08 22.61 -18.82
CA GLY A 136 17.25 21.33 -18.19
C GLY A 136 16.98 20.20 -19.17
N LEU A 137 17.77 19.14 -19.12
CA LEU A 137 17.45 17.88 -19.80
C LEU A 137 16.14 17.26 -19.26
N TYR A 138 15.66 17.79 -18.13
CA TYR A 138 14.46 17.41 -17.42
C TYR A 138 13.63 18.67 -17.21
N ASP A 139 12.73 18.94 -18.15
CA ASP A 139 11.69 19.93 -17.95
C ASP A 139 10.54 19.23 -17.23
N ILE A 140 10.44 19.44 -15.91
CA ILE A 140 9.32 18.93 -15.10
C ILE A 140 7.96 19.44 -15.59
N ASP A 141 7.97 20.48 -16.44
CA ASP A 141 6.78 21.04 -17.08
C ASP A 141 6.45 20.38 -18.44
N VAL A 142 7.19 19.34 -18.87
CA VAL A 142 6.93 18.59 -20.12
C VAL A 142 6.50 17.14 -19.83
N PRO A 143 5.20 16.82 -19.95
CA PRO A 143 4.71 15.43 -19.90
C PRO A 143 5.29 14.60 -21.05
N GLY A 144 5.78 13.38 -20.78
CA GLY A 144 6.14 12.40 -21.82
C GLY A 144 7.45 11.63 -21.61
N GLU A 145 7.97 11.03 -22.69
CA GLU A 145 9.12 10.10 -22.73
C GLU A 145 10.47 10.68 -22.28
N ALA A 146 10.53 12.00 -22.00
CA ALA A 146 11.71 12.71 -21.51
C ALA A 146 11.47 13.41 -20.15
N GLY A 147 10.59 12.89 -19.30
CA GLY A 147 10.09 13.60 -18.11
C GLY A 147 10.05 12.82 -16.81
N ALA A 148 9.32 13.39 -15.84
CA ALA A 148 8.92 12.78 -14.59
C ALA A 148 7.55 12.11 -14.72
N ARG A 149 7.32 11.05 -13.94
CA ARG A 149 6.02 10.36 -13.81
C ARG A 149 5.69 10.18 -12.34
N GLU A 150 4.46 10.52 -11.96
CA GLU A 150 3.92 10.27 -10.63
C GLU A 150 2.61 9.52 -10.78
N GLY A 151 2.37 8.53 -9.91
CA GLY A 151 1.11 7.81 -9.94
C GLY A 151 1.13 6.53 -9.14
N TYR A 152 0.12 5.70 -9.40
CA TYR A 152 0.00 4.36 -8.83
C TYR A 152 0.29 3.35 -9.93
N PHE A 153 1.25 2.48 -9.66
CA PHE A 153 1.79 1.57 -10.64
C PHE A 153 1.66 0.13 -10.17
N ARG A 154 1.02 -0.71 -10.97
CA ARG A 154 0.93 -2.15 -10.72
C ARG A 154 2.16 -2.86 -11.25
N VAL A 155 2.83 -3.64 -10.42
CA VAL A 155 3.98 -4.44 -10.81
C VAL A 155 3.55 -5.56 -11.74
N VAL A 156 4.10 -5.57 -12.94
CA VAL A 156 3.85 -6.60 -13.96
C VAL A 156 4.89 -7.71 -13.82
N ARG A 157 6.17 -7.35 -13.72
CA ARG A 157 7.27 -8.29 -13.48
C ARG A 157 8.45 -7.63 -12.79
N VAL A 158 9.26 -8.44 -12.13
CA VAL A 158 10.54 -8.06 -11.52
C VAL A 158 11.62 -8.99 -12.06
N GLU A 159 12.71 -8.43 -12.58
CA GLU A 159 13.85 -9.18 -13.12
C GLU A 159 15.16 -8.56 -12.64
N GLY A 160 15.90 -9.31 -11.81
CA GLY A 160 17.11 -8.77 -11.18
C GLY A 160 16.80 -7.53 -10.35
N GLY A 161 17.52 -6.43 -10.60
CA GLY A 161 17.30 -5.13 -9.96
C GLY A 161 16.29 -4.22 -10.65
N TYR A 162 15.44 -4.76 -11.54
CA TYR A 162 14.52 -3.95 -12.36
C TYR A 162 13.07 -4.41 -12.25
N ALA A 163 12.13 -3.46 -12.36
CA ALA A 163 10.69 -3.72 -12.45
C ALA A 163 10.06 -3.16 -13.74
N GLU A 164 9.09 -3.90 -14.26
CA GLU A 164 8.10 -3.40 -15.22
C GLU A 164 6.81 -3.16 -14.47
N VAL A 165 6.21 -2.00 -14.70
CA VAL A 165 4.94 -1.64 -14.09
C VAL A 165 3.95 -1.13 -15.12
N GLU A 166 2.68 -1.20 -14.76
CA GLU A 166 1.55 -0.65 -15.50
C GLU A 166 0.98 0.53 -14.70
N ASP A 167 0.87 1.69 -15.33
CA ASP A 167 0.21 2.87 -14.76
C ASP A 167 -1.30 2.61 -14.66
N LEU A 168 -1.88 2.75 -13.47
CA LEU A 168 -3.29 2.45 -13.23
C LEU A 168 -4.28 3.43 -13.86
N ILE A 169 -3.82 4.60 -14.33
CA ILE A 169 -4.65 5.61 -14.98
C ILE A 169 -4.51 5.51 -16.50
N THR A 170 -3.27 5.46 -16.99
CA THR A 170 -3.00 5.49 -18.44
C THR A 170 -2.91 4.12 -19.08
N GLU A 171 -2.79 3.05 -18.29
CA GLU A 171 -2.51 1.67 -18.73
C GLU A 171 -1.17 1.51 -19.47
N ASP A 172 -0.31 2.54 -19.43
CA ASP A 172 1.03 2.51 -20.00
C ASP A 172 1.92 1.52 -19.27
N ARG A 173 2.69 0.75 -20.03
CA ARG A 173 3.77 -0.09 -19.49
C ARG A 173 5.07 0.67 -19.43
N ILE A 174 5.70 0.66 -18.27
CA ILE A 174 6.91 1.42 -17.96
C ILE A 174 8.03 0.46 -17.61
N TRP A 175 9.13 0.55 -18.37
CA TRP A 175 10.33 -0.29 -18.20
C TRP A 175 11.62 0.45 -18.65
N PRO A 176 12.79 0.10 -18.09
CA PRO A 176 12.98 -0.54 -16.78
C PRO A 176 12.88 0.49 -15.67
N ILE A 177 12.26 0.15 -14.54
CA ILE A 177 12.39 0.91 -13.28
C ILE A 177 13.53 0.29 -12.49
N ILE A 178 14.48 1.12 -12.05
CA ILE A 178 15.63 0.69 -11.26
C ILE A 178 15.21 0.61 -9.80
N LEU A 179 15.29 -0.59 -9.23
CA LEU A 179 14.92 -0.85 -7.84
C LEU A 179 16.16 -0.84 -6.93
N PRO A 180 16.03 -0.37 -5.69
CA PRO A 180 16.95 -0.73 -4.62
C PRO A 180 17.03 -2.26 -4.42
N ASP A 181 18.21 -2.81 -4.11
CA ASP A 181 18.43 -4.26 -3.96
C ASP A 181 17.51 -4.91 -2.92
N ASP A 182 17.28 -4.21 -1.81
CA ASP A 182 16.40 -4.63 -0.73
C ASP A 182 14.92 -4.66 -1.17
N VAL A 183 14.54 -3.83 -2.11
CA VAL A 183 13.18 -3.84 -2.69
C VAL A 183 13.05 -4.93 -3.74
N ALA A 184 14.04 -5.07 -4.63
CA ALA A 184 14.04 -6.04 -5.71
C ALA A 184 13.87 -7.49 -5.21
N GLY A 185 14.51 -7.83 -4.09
CA GLY A 185 14.40 -9.18 -3.50
C GLY A 185 13.05 -9.49 -2.84
N ARG A 186 12.18 -8.48 -2.64
CA ARG A 186 10.89 -8.61 -1.96
C ARG A 186 9.70 -8.36 -2.88
N LEU A 187 9.88 -7.53 -3.91
CA LEU A 187 8.80 -7.11 -4.78
C LEU A 187 8.35 -8.26 -5.71
N ALA A 188 7.04 -8.42 -5.87
CA ALA A 188 6.44 -9.43 -6.74
C ALA A 188 5.36 -8.82 -7.63
N THR A 189 4.93 -9.56 -8.65
CA THR A 189 3.83 -9.19 -9.55
C THR A 189 2.53 -8.94 -8.76
N GLY A 190 1.76 -7.94 -9.20
CA GLY A 190 0.44 -7.62 -8.68
C GLY A 190 0.41 -6.57 -7.58
N TYR A 191 1.53 -6.31 -6.90
CA TYR A 191 1.67 -5.19 -5.97
C TYR A 191 1.40 -3.86 -6.67
N ILE A 192 0.80 -2.92 -5.96
CA ILE A 192 0.62 -1.54 -6.43
C ILE A 192 1.53 -0.64 -5.62
N ILE A 193 2.30 0.22 -6.27
CA ILE A 193 3.20 1.17 -5.60
C ILE A 193 2.85 2.57 -6.04
N ASN A 194 2.69 3.49 -5.09
CA ASN A 194 2.67 4.91 -5.39
C ASN A 194 4.11 5.40 -5.55
N LEU A 195 4.48 5.86 -6.74
CA LEU A 195 5.84 6.27 -7.07
C LEU A 195 5.87 7.64 -7.72
N GLU A 196 6.95 8.36 -7.47
CA GLU A 196 7.45 9.46 -8.30
C GLU A 196 8.75 8.98 -8.94
N MET A 197 8.85 9.13 -10.26
CA MET A 197 9.97 8.64 -11.05
C MET A 197 10.48 9.70 -12.01
N ALA A 198 11.78 9.69 -12.28
CA ALA A 198 12.41 10.49 -13.32
C ALA A 198 13.11 9.59 -14.33
N ARG A 199 13.03 9.91 -15.62
CA ARG A 199 13.75 9.18 -16.66
C ARG A 199 15.24 9.51 -16.59
N GLY A 200 16.10 8.50 -16.50
CA GLY A 200 17.56 8.60 -16.65
C GLY A 200 18.08 7.90 -17.91
N PRO A 201 19.39 7.91 -18.15
CA PRO A 201 20.01 7.29 -19.33
C PRO A 201 19.90 5.75 -19.35
N ASP A 202 19.73 5.13 -18.19
CA ASP A 202 19.73 3.68 -17.94
C ASP A 202 18.35 3.11 -17.55
N GLY A 203 17.36 3.97 -17.26
CA GLY A 203 16.02 3.54 -16.87
C GLY A 203 15.23 4.64 -16.15
N TRP A 204 14.13 4.26 -15.52
CA TRP A 204 13.37 5.12 -14.62
C TRP A 204 13.92 5.00 -13.21
N HIS A 205 14.27 6.14 -12.62
CA HIS A 205 14.77 6.23 -11.24
C HIS A 205 13.64 6.64 -10.32
N ILE A 206 13.51 5.95 -9.19
CA ILE A 206 12.55 6.33 -8.14
C ILE A 206 13.10 7.55 -7.41
N VAL A 207 12.38 8.66 -7.45
CA VAL A 207 12.73 9.93 -6.78
C VAL A 207 11.84 10.22 -5.57
N GLY A 208 10.68 9.58 -5.51
CA GLY A 208 9.73 9.63 -4.40
C GLY A 208 8.88 8.35 -4.34
N CYS A 209 8.34 8.04 -3.17
CA CYS A 209 7.39 6.94 -3.01
C CYS A 209 6.34 7.25 -1.94
N GLY A 210 5.10 6.88 -2.22
CA GLY A 210 4.03 6.75 -1.23
C GLY A 210 3.91 5.31 -0.75
N PHE A 211 2.67 4.84 -0.59
CA PHE A 211 2.39 3.51 -0.04
C PHE A 211 2.59 2.38 -1.06
N VAL A 212 2.78 1.18 -0.53
CA VAL A 212 2.79 -0.08 -1.29
C VAL A 212 1.58 -0.89 -0.84
N TYR A 213 0.79 -1.37 -1.80
CA TYR A 213 -0.44 -2.10 -1.56
C TYR A 213 -0.32 -3.54 -2.10
N PRO A 214 -0.85 -4.55 -1.38
CA PRO A 214 -0.78 -5.93 -1.79
C PRO A 214 -1.66 -6.21 -3.02
N PRO A 215 -1.44 -7.34 -3.72
CA PRO A 215 -2.26 -7.74 -4.86
C PRO A 215 -3.76 -7.78 -4.53
N GLY A 216 -4.57 -7.23 -5.44
CA GLY A 216 -6.04 -7.19 -5.29
C GLY A 216 -6.57 -6.02 -4.45
N ALA A 217 -5.71 -5.09 -4.00
CA ALA A 217 -6.17 -3.81 -3.46
C ALA A 217 -6.95 -3.02 -4.53
N ASP A 218 -8.10 -2.45 -4.14
CA ASP A 218 -8.87 -1.53 -4.96
C ASP A 218 -8.68 -0.10 -4.44
N LEU A 219 -8.03 0.74 -5.25
CA LEU A 219 -7.74 2.12 -4.90
C LEU A 219 -8.80 3.09 -5.45
N GLY A 220 -9.84 2.60 -6.15
CA GLY A 220 -10.86 3.44 -6.77
C GLY A 220 -10.32 4.33 -7.89
N ILE A 221 -9.14 4.01 -8.43
CA ILE A 221 -8.47 4.77 -9.50
C ILE A 221 -8.95 4.22 -10.85
N ARG A 222 -9.63 5.07 -11.62
CA ARG A 222 -10.04 4.86 -13.01
C ARG A 222 -10.02 6.19 -13.76
#